data_AF-A0A2G6C788-F1
#
_entry.id   AF-A0A2G6C788-F1
#
_cell.length_a   1.000
_cell.length_b   1.000
_cell.length_c   1.000
_cell.angle_alpha   90.00
_cell.angle_beta   90.00
_cell.angle_gamma   90.00
#
_symmetry.space_group_name_H-M   'P 1'
#
loop_
_entity.id
_entity.type
_entity.pdbx_description
1 polymer ?
#
loop_
_entity_poly.entity_id
_entity_poly.type
_entity_poly.pdbx_seq_one_letter_code
_entity_poly.pdbx_strand_id
1 'polypeptide(L)'
;MVGFRQPAKIGMTISAVIVALLAFFIWQMTPIAMAASVVQAIHRSLTILLILFGAVTLLKTMQQTGAMTRIKLGFHTISSDMRVQTVLIAFVFVSLIEGSSGFGTPAVVAAPLLMVLGFRPLAAVALALLGDTVSVTFGAVGTPLIVGLENVSQYSHDLAWVVGAQVAIRPKRPNYTR
;
A
#
# COMPACT_ATOMS: atom_id res chain seq x y z
N MET A 1 -11.24 -13.45 5.75
CA MET A 1 -12.43 -13.81 4.93
C MET A 1 -12.13 -14.51 3.60
N VAL A 2 -10.87 -14.85 3.29
CA VAL A 2 -10.49 -15.52 2.03
C VAL A 2 -11.19 -16.88 1.82
N GLY A 3 -11.47 -17.62 2.91
CA GLY A 3 -12.20 -18.90 2.84
C GLY A 3 -13.71 -18.78 2.61
N PHE A 4 -14.35 -17.68 3.04
CA PHE A 4 -15.81 -17.52 2.99
C PHE A 4 -16.30 -16.73 1.76
N ARG A 5 -15.39 -16.25 0.91
CA ARG A 5 -15.69 -15.49 -0.32
C ARG A 5 -16.71 -14.34 -0.12
N GLN A 6 -16.71 -13.72 1.05
CA GLN A 6 -17.64 -12.65 1.35
C GLN A 6 -17.16 -11.30 0.82
N PRO A 7 -18.08 -10.39 0.44
CA PRO A 7 -17.72 -9.04 0.00
C PRO A 7 -17.01 -8.27 1.12
N ALA A 8 -16.05 -7.43 0.72
CA ALA A 8 -15.23 -6.65 1.65
C ALA A 8 -16.05 -5.85 2.67
N LYS A 9 -17.20 -5.31 2.26
CA LYS A 9 -18.13 -4.59 3.14
C LYS A 9 -18.50 -5.40 4.39
N ILE A 10 -18.86 -6.69 4.22
CA ILE A 10 -19.25 -7.55 5.34
C ILE A 10 -18.05 -7.82 6.24
N GLY A 11 -16.89 -8.09 5.66
CA GLY A 11 -15.66 -8.31 6.42
C GLY A 11 -15.24 -7.14 7.27
N MET A 12 -15.25 -5.95 6.68
CA MET A 12 -14.90 -4.73 7.40
C MET A 12 -15.88 -4.44 8.52
N THR A 13 -17.19 -4.60 8.29
CA THR A 13 -18.21 -4.40 9.34
C THR A 13 -18.04 -5.39 10.48
N ILE A 14 -17.84 -6.69 10.19
CA ILE A 14 -17.64 -7.70 11.23
C ILE A 14 -16.37 -7.40 12.05
N SER A 15 -15.26 -7.07 11.38
CA SER A 15 -14.03 -6.67 12.09
C SER A 15 -14.24 -5.44 12.96
N ALA A 16 -14.97 -4.43 12.50
CA ALA A 16 -15.25 -3.23 13.28
C ALA A 16 -16.06 -3.54 14.55
N VAL A 17 -17.08 -4.41 14.44
CA VAL A 17 -17.87 -4.85 15.59
C VAL A 17 -17.00 -5.63 16.58
N ILE A 18 -16.17 -6.57 16.10
CA ILE A 18 -15.27 -7.34 16.95
C ILE A 18 -14.31 -6.40 17.69
N VAL A 19 -13.67 -5.47 17.00
CA VAL A 19 -12.74 -4.50 17.62
C VAL A 19 -13.46 -3.62 18.64
N ALA A 20 -14.69 -3.17 18.36
CA ALA A 20 -15.47 -2.39 19.31
C ALA A 20 -15.80 -3.19 20.59
N LEU A 21 -16.15 -4.48 20.46
CA LEU A 21 -16.38 -5.35 21.60
C LEU A 21 -15.10 -5.57 22.42
N LEU A 22 -13.97 -5.83 21.75
CA LEU A 22 -12.67 -5.98 22.44
C LEU A 22 -12.27 -4.68 23.15
N ALA A 23 -12.49 -3.52 22.52
CA ALA A 23 -12.23 -2.21 23.12
C ALA A 23 -13.01 -1.97 24.39
N PHE A 24 -14.28 -2.36 24.41
CA PHE A 24 -15.13 -2.18 25.57
C PHE A 24 -14.84 -3.22 26.67
N PHE A 25 -14.79 -4.51 26.32
CA PHE A 25 -14.73 -5.59 27.31
C PHE A 25 -13.32 -5.95 27.77
N ILE A 26 -12.31 -5.86 26.89
CA ILE A 26 -10.94 -6.27 27.20
C ILE A 26 -10.06 -5.06 27.51
N TRP A 27 -10.09 -4.04 26.65
CA TRP A 27 -9.28 -2.83 26.86
C TRP A 27 -9.94 -1.80 27.77
N GLN A 28 -11.17 -2.04 28.22
CA GLN A 28 -11.91 -1.19 29.17
C GLN A 28 -11.93 0.29 28.77
N MET A 29 -12.00 0.56 27.46
CA MET A 29 -12.04 1.92 26.94
C MET A 29 -13.33 2.62 27.35
N THR A 30 -13.23 3.90 27.68
CA THR A 30 -14.41 4.70 28.00
C THR A 30 -15.29 4.90 26.75
N PRO A 31 -16.62 4.97 26.89
CA PRO A 31 -17.52 5.20 25.75
C PRO A 31 -17.20 6.48 24.97
N ILE A 32 -16.73 7.52 25.68
CA ILE A 32 -16.33 8.79 25.06
C ILE A 32 -15.08 8.61 24.19
N ALA A 33 -14.10 7.81 24.62
CA ALA A 33 -12.90 7.53 23.84
C ALA A 33 -13.23 6.72 22.59
N MET A 34 -14.11 5.72 22.70
CA MET A 34 -14.59 4.96 21.54
C MET A 34 -15.30 5.86 20.52
N ALA A 35 -16.19 6.74 20.97
CA ALA A 35 -16.87 7.69 20.09
C ALA A 35 -15.89 8.66 19.41
N ALA A 36 -14.90 9.18 20.15
CA ALA A 36 -13.87 10.04 19.60
C ALA A 36 -13.02 9.32 18.53
N SER A 37 -12.65 8.06 18.75
CA SER A 37 -11.93 7.25 17.76
C SER A 37 -12.73 7.04 16.46
N VAL A 38 -14.06 6.88 16.55
CA VAL A 38 -14.92 6.77 15.37
C VAL A 38 -14.92 8.08 14.57
N VAL A 39 -15.05 9.23 15.24
CA VAL A 39 -15.00 10.54 14.58
C VAL A 39 -13.65 10.77 13.92
N GLN A 40 -12.55 10.43 14.62
CA GLN A 40 -11.21 10.52 14.07
C GLN A 40 -11.05 9.62 12.84
N ALA A 41 -11.55 8.38 12.89
CA ALA A 41 -11.51 7.46 11.75
C ALA A 41 -12.28 8.00 10.54
N ILE A 42 -13.46 8.59 10.74
CA ILE A 42 -14.24 9.23 9.66
C ILE A 42 -13.43 10.37 9.04
N HIS A 43 -12.86 11.26 9.86
CA HIS A 43 -12.06 12.38 9.37
C HIS A 43 -10.85 11.91 8.54
N ARG A 44 -10.10 10.91 9.03
CA ARG A 44 -8.96 10.33 8.29
C ARG A 44 -9.39 9.67 6.97
N SER A 45 -10.54 9.00 6.97
CA SER A 45 -11.06 8.31 5.79
C SER A 45 -11.33 9.28 4.65
N LEU A 46 -11.78 10.50 4.93
CA LEU A 46 -12.04 11.52 3.90
C LEU A 46 -10.78 11.85 3.08
N THR A 47 -9.63 11.98 3.75
CA THR A 47 -8.36 12.23 3.07
C THR A 47 -7.98 11.07 2.15
N ILE A 48 -8.16 9.82 2.61
CA ILE A 48 -7.90 8.63 1.80
C ILE A 48 -8.86 8.57 0.59
N LEU A 49 -10.14 8.87 0.79
CA LEU A 49 -11.15 8.94 -0.27
C LEU A 49 -10.79 9.95 -1.35
N LEU A 50 -10.28 11.13 -0.98
CA LEU A 50 -9.84 12.16 -1.93
C LEU A 50 -8.61 11.71 -2.74
N ILE A 51 -7.63 11.06 -2.11
CA ILE A 51 -6.46 10.51 -2.81
C ILE A 51 -6.88 9.41 -3.79
N LEU A 52 -7.71 8.46 -3.34
CA LEU A 52 -8.23 7.38 -4.18
C LEU A 52 -9.05 7.93 -5.35
N PHE A 53 -9.87 8.95 -5.11
CA PHE A 53 -10.62 9.61 -6.17
C PHE A 53 -9.69 10.19 -7.24
N GLY A 54 -8.65 10.92 -6.84
CA GLY A 54 -7.63 11.45 -7.76
C GLY A 54 -6.91 10.34 -8.53
N ALA A 55 -6.44 9.30 -7.82
CA ALA A 55 -5.72 8.17 -8.41
C ALA A 55 -6.57 7.38 -9.41
N VAL A 56 -7.83 7.06 -9.07
CA VAL A 56 -8.76 6.35 -9.95
C VAL A 56 -9.12 7.21 -11.16
N THR A 57 -9.36 8.50 -10.96
CA THR A 57 -9.65 9.44 -12.08
C THR A 57 -8.47 9.52 -13.05
N LEU A 58 -7.25 9.62 -12.53
CA LEU A 58 -6.03 9.60 -13.33
C LEU A 58 -5.87 8.27 -14.08
N LEU A 59 -6.03 7.13 -13.40
CA LEU A 59 -5.94 5.81 -14.01
C LEU A 59 -6.97 5.64 -15.14
N LYS A 60 -8.23 6.03 -14.90
CA LYS A 60 -9.29 6.00 -15.92
C LYS A 60 -8.95 6.90 -17.10
N THR A 61 -8.43 8.10 -16.84
CA THR A 61 -7.98 9.02 -17.90
C THR A 61 -6.85 8.42 -18.73
N MET A 62 -5.86 7.79 -18.09
CA MET A 62 -4.74 7.13 -18.77
C MET A 62 -5.18 5.90 -19.58
N GLN A 63 -6.22 5.20 -19.14
CA GLN A 63 -6.82 4.10 -19.90
C GLN A 63 -7.56 4.62 -21.14
N GLN A 64 -8.35 5.68 -20.99
CA GLN A 64 -9.12 6.28 -22.10
C GLN A 64 -8.22 6.94 -23.16
N THR A 65 -7.14 7.60 -22.74
CA THR A 65 -6.17 8.24 -23.65
C THR A 65 -5.18 7.27 -24.30
N GLY A 66 -5.18 6.00 -23.87
CA GLY A 66 -4.20 5.01 -24.34
C GLY A 66 -2.78 5.21 -23.79
N ALA A 67 -2.56 6.17 -22.87
CA ALA A 67 -1.28 6.39 -22.21
C ALA A 67 -0.77 5.13 -21.48
N MET A 68 -1.68 4.36 -20.87
CA MET A 68 -1.33 3.07 -20.27
C MET A 68 -0.73 2.10 -21.30
N THR A 69 -1.19 2.12 -22.55
CA THR A 69 -0.63 1.30 -23.64
C THR A 69 0.73 1.77 -24.11
N ARG A 70 1.01 3.07 -24.06
CA ARG A 70 2.36 3.59 -24.31
C ARG A 70 3.36 3.14 -23.23
N ILE A 71 2.95 3.18 -21.95
CA ILE A 71 3.77 2.67 -20.84
C ILE A 71 4.07 1.18 -21.03
N LYS A 72 3.07 0.38 -21.44
CA LYS A 72 3.23 -1.05 -21.79
C LYS A 72 4.32 -1.28 -22.83
N LEU A 73 4.26 -0.55 -23.94
CA LEU A 73 5.23 -0.66 -25.03
C LEU A 73 6.65 -0.25 -24.60
N GLY A 74 6.76 0.75 -23.71
CA GLY A 74 8.03 1.17 -23.13
C GLY A 74 8.76 0.05 -22.38
N PHE A 75 8.04 -0.78 -21.61
CA PHE A 75 8.67 -1.91 -20.92
C PHE A 75 9.24 -2.98 -21.87
N HIS A 76 8.53 -3.27 -22.97
CA HIS A 76 9.02 -4.19 -23.99
C HIS A 76 10.28 -3.69 -24.71
N THR A 77 10.44 -2.38 -24.86
CA THR A 77 11.65 -1.80 -25.46
C THR A 77 12.87 -1.86 -24.55
N ILE A 78 12.71 -2.01 -23.23
CA ILE A 78 13.83 -2.10 -22.29
C ILE A 78 14.44 -3.51 -22.28
N SER A 79 13.60 -4.54 -22.20
CA SER A 79 14.06 -5.93 -22.21
C SER A 79 12.96 -6.88 -22.65
N SER A 80 13.33 -7.88 -23.45
CA SER A 80 12.47 -9.02 -23.80
C SER A 80 12.55 -10.17 -22.78
N ASP A 81 13.48 -10.14 -21.83
CA ASP A 81 13.62 -11.18 -20.81
C ASP A 81 12.53 -11.02 -19.73
N MET A 82 11.70 -12.06 -19.58
CA MET A 82 10.62 -12.10 -18.57
C MET A 82 11.13 -11.91 -17.14
N ARG A 83 12.36 -12.34 -16.83
CA ARG A 83 12.95 -12.16 -15.49
C ARG A 83 13.20 -10.68 -15.20
N VAL A 84 13.77 -9.98 -16.17
CA VAL A 84 14.02 -8.53 -16.07
C VAL A 84 12.70 -7.77 -16.02
N GLN A 85 11.72 -8.15 -16.85
CA GLN A 85 10.39 -7.55 -16.82
C GLN A 85 9.67 -7.77 -15.48
N THR A 86 9.85 -8.94 -14.87
CA THR A 86 9.31 -9.21 -13.53
C THR A 86 9.83 -8.19 -12.53
N VAL A 87 11.15 -7.92 -12.51
CA VAL A 87 11.73 -6.94 -11.60
C VAL A 87 11.25 -5.53 -11.94
N LEU A 88 11.25 -5.14 -13.22
CA LEU A 88 10.81 -3.81 -13.64
C LEU A 88 9.35 -3.52 -13.28
N ILE A 89 8.48 -4.52 -13.38
CA ILE A 89 7.05 -4.32 -13.18
C ILE A 89 6.66 -4.61 -11.74
N ALA A 90 6.92 -5.83 -11.26
CA ALA A 90 6.48 -6.27 -9.95
C ALA A 90 7.24 -5.55 -8.83
N PHE A 91 8.48 -5.11 -9.04
CA PHE A 91 9.22 -4.36 -8.03
C PHE A 91 9.19 -2.85 -8.31
N VAL A 92 9.75 -2.39 -9.42
CA VAL A 92 9.96 -0.95 -9.66
C VAL A 92 8.64 -0.22 -9.93
N PHE A 93 7.86 -0.67 -10.90
CA PHE A 93 6.60 -0.01 -11.27
C PHE A 93 5.58 -0.07 -10.13
N VAL A 94 5.42 -1.23 -9.50
CA VAL A 94 4.55 -1.37 -8.33
C VAL A 94 4.96 -0.42 -7.20
N SER A 95 6.26 -0.35 -6.85
CA SER A 95 6.75 0.57 -5.81
C SER A 95 6.45 2.04 -6.14
N LEU A 96 6.60 2.44 -7.40
CA LEU A 96 6.30 3.79 -7.86
C LEU A 96 4.81 4.14 -7.72
N ILE A 97 3.94 3.21 -8.14
CA ILE A 97 2.49 3.40 -8.02
C ILE A 97 2.06 3.38 -6.55
N GLU A 98 2.65 2.52 -5.71
CA GLU A 98 2.31 2.46 -4.27
C GLU A 98 2.75 3.75 -3.58
N GLY A 99 3.94 4.25 -3.87
CA GLY A 99 4.44 5.50 -3.30
C GLY A 99 3.58 6.71 -3.66
N SER A 100 3.05 6.75 -4.90
CA SER A 100 2.24 7.87 -5.40
C SER A 100 0.75 7.80 -5.04
N SER A 101 0.16 6.60 -5.00
CA SER A 101 -1.28 6.41 -4.76
C SER A 101 -1.61 5.80 -3.40
N GLY A 102 -0.77 4.88 -2.93
CA GLY A 102 -0.98 4.08 -1.73
C GLY A 102 -2.14 3.08 -1.81
N PHE A 103 -2.30 2.34 -0.72
CA PHE A 103 -3.49 1.55 -0.39
C PHE A 103 -3.76 0.34 -1.31
N GLY A 104 -2.72 -0.27 -1.88
CA GLY A 104 -2.83 -1.52 -2.65
C GLY A 104 -3.38 -1.35 -4.07
N THR A 105 -3.45 -0.10 -4.55
CA THR A 105 -3.74 0.26 -5.94
C THR A 105 -2.81 -0.42 -6.97
N PRO A 106 -1.50 -0.62 -6.72
CA PRO A 106 -0.59 -1.24 -7.68
C PRO A 106 -0.96 -2.66 -8.06
N ALA A 107 -1.43 -3.47 -7.11
CA ALA A 107 -1.78 -4.86 -7.36
C ALA A 107 -2.88 -5.00 -8.44
N VAL A 108 -3.82 -4.05 -8.45
CA VAL A 108 -4.92 -3.98 -9.43
C VAL A 108 -4.42 -3.65 -10.84
N VAL A 109 -3.34 -2.88 -10.96
CA VAL A 109 -2.81 -2.41 -12.26
C VAL A 109 -1.70 -3.32 -12.79
N ALA A 110 -0.83 -3.82 -11.92
CA ALA A 110 0.35 -4.61 -12.29
C ALA A 110 -0.02 -6.05 -12.70
N ALA A 111 -1.03 -6.67 -12.09
CA ALA A 111 -1.42 -8.03 -12.45
C ALA A 111 -1.94 -8.14 -13.90
N PRO A 112 -2.88 -7.29 -14.39
CA PRO A 112 -3.26 -7.28 -15.80
C PRO A 112 -2.08 -6.98 -16.74
N LEU A 113 -1.17 -6.11 -16.32
CA LEU A 113 0.03 -5.77 -17.09
C LEU A 113 0.92 -7.01 -17.30
N LEU A 114 1.23 -7.74 -16.23
CA LEU A 114 2.02 -8.98 -16.30
C LEU A 114 1.32 -10.06 -17.13
N MET A 115 0.00 -10.20 -17.04
CA MET A 115 -0.77 -11.15 -17.86
C MET A 115 -0.64 -10.89 -19.36
N VAL A 116 -0.68 -9.61 -19.76
CA VAL A 116 -0.50 -9.21 -21.17
C VAL A 116 0.89 -9.56 -21.70
N LEU A 117 1.90 -9.60 -20.82
CA LEU A 117 3.28 -9.94 -21.15
C LEU A 117 3.53 -11.46 -21.20
N GLY A 118 2.49 -12.28 -21.04
CA GLY A 118 2.55 -13.73 -21.17
C GLY A 118 2.67 -14.49 -19.84
N PHE A 119 2.60 -13.81 -18.69
CA PHE A 119 2.58 -14.49 -17.40
C PHE A 119 1.25 -15.20 -17.17
N ARG A 120 1.31 -16.40 -16.57
CA ARG A 120 0.11 -17.12 -16.12
C ARG A 120 -0.65 -16.24 -15.11
N PRO A 121 -2.00 -16.20 -15.13
CA PRO A 121 -2.78 -15.30 -14.27
C PRO A 121 -2.42 -15.38 -12.78
N LEU A 122 -2.24 -16.60 -12.27
CA LEU A 122 -1.86 -16.81 -10.87
C LEU A 122 -0.47 -16.25 -10.53
N ALA A 123 0.49 -16.42 -11.44
CA ALA A 123 1.85 -15.89 -11.27
C ALA A 123 1.85 -14.36 -11.34
N ALA A 124 1.09 -13.78 -12.27
CA ALA A 124 0.95 -12.33 -12.41
C ALA A 124 0.37 -11.69 -11.13
N VAL A 125 -0.71 -12.26 -10.59
CA VAL A 125 -1.33 -11.79 -9.34
C VAL A 125 -0.38 -11.99 -8.16
N ALA A 126 0.27 -13.16 -8.05
CA ALA A 126 1.21 -13.41 -6.97
C ALA A 126 2.39 -12.43 -7.00
N LEU A 127 3.00 -12.20 -8.17
CA LEU A 127 4.10 -11.27 -8.34
C LEU A 127 3.69 -9.83 -8.01
N ALA A 128 2.51 -9.40 -8.48
CA ALA A 128 1.98 -8.08 -8.17
C ALA A 128 1.76 -7.89 -6.66
N LEU A 129 1.17 -8.88 -5.97
CA LEU A 129 0.94 -8.83 -4.52
C LEU A 129 2.24 -8.90 -3.70
N LEU A 130 3.20 -9.73 -4.12
CA LEU A 130 4.50 -9.83 -3.47
C LEU A 130 5.27 -8.52 -3.60
N GLY A 131 5.25 -7.92 -4.79
CA GLY A 131 5.85 -6.61 -5.03
C GLY A 131 5.22 -5.51 -4.18
N ASP A 132 3.90 -5.52 -4.09
CA ASP A 132 3.14 -4.53 -3.33
C ASP A 132 3.50 -4.59 -1.84
N THR A 133 3.65 -5.80 -1.29
CA THR A 133 4.00 -6.05 0.13
C THR A 133 5.28 -5.31 0.57
N VAL A 134 6.31 -5.23 -0.28
CA VAL A 134 7.57 -4.55 0.05
C VAL A 134 7.43 -3.03 0.03
N SER A 135 6.45 -2.53 -0.72
CA SER A 135 6.29 -1.10 -1.04
C SER A 135 5.33 -0.39 -0.07
N VAL A 136 4.33 -1.12 0.46
CA VAL A 136 3.23 -0.58 1.27
C VAL A 136 3.71 0.29 2.43
N THR A 137 4.82 -0.05 3.11
CA THR A 137 5.34 0.74 4.23
C THR A 137 5.66 2.20 3.84
N PHE A 138 6.00 2.43 2.58
CA PHE A 138 6.30 3.74 2.01
C PHE A 138 5.15 4.32 1.17
N GLY A 139 4.03 3.59 1.08
CA GLY A 139 2.87 3.99 0.29
C GLY A 139 2.25 5.30 0.74
N ALA A 140 1.69 6.05 -0.21
CA ALA A 140 1.15 7.40 0.01
C ALA A 140 2.14 8.27 0.82
N VAL A 141 3.40 8.33 0.39
CA VAL A 141 4.47 9.11 1.03
C VAL A 141 4.68 8.73 2.52
N GLY A 142 4.63 7.43 2.83
CA GLY A 142 4.88 6.92 4.18
C GLY A 142 3.71 7.08 5.15
N THR A 143 2.48 7.28 4.65
CA THR A 143 1.27 7.40 5.48
C THR A 143 1.12 6.24 6.47
N PRO A 144 1.33 4.96 6.09
CA PRO A 144 1.24 3.85 7.05
C PRO A 144 2.25 3.94 8.19
N LEU A 145 3.45 4.47 7.93
CA LEU A 145 4.48 4.66 8.94
C LEU A 145 4.11 5.79 9.90
N ILE A 146 3.66 6.93 9.36
CA ILE A 146 3.25 8.10 10.15
C ILE A 146 2.05 7.74 11.04
N VAL A 147 0.99 7.19 10.47
CA VAL A 147 -0.23 6.82 11.21
C VAL A 147 0.03 5.65 12.17
N GLY A 148 0.89 4.71 11.80
CA GLY A 148 1.24 3.57 12.66
C GLY A 148 2.03 3.98 13.91
N LEU A 149 2.81 5.05 13.84
CA LEU A 149 3.69 5.51 14.92
C LEU A 149 3.18 6.74 15.67
N GLU A 150 2.18 7.46 15.15
CA GLU A 150 1.75 8.76 15.72
C GLU A 150 1.30 8.70 17.19
N ASN A 151 0.87 7.54 17.66
CA ASN A 151 0.43 7.33 19.05
C ASN A 151 1.52 6.77 19.97
N VAL A 152 2.74 6.56 19.47
CA VAL A 152 3.88 6.12 20.29
C VAL A 152 4.45 7.34 21.01
N SER A 153 4.48 7.32 22.34
CA SER A 153 4.91 8.46 23.17
C SER A 153 6.35 8.94 22.92
N GLN A 154 7.19 8.09 22.33
CA GLN A 154 8.57 8.41 21.92
C GLN A 154 8.68 8.89 20.47
N TYR A 155 7.58 8.99 19.72
CA TYR A 155 7.59 9.46 18.34
C TYR A 155 7.94 10.94 18.27
N SER A 156 9.19 11.24 17.93
CA SER A 156 9.61 12.56 17.46
C SER A 156 9.53 12.61 15.94
N HIS A 157 9.26 13.79 15.36
CA HIS A 157 9.36 13.99 13.90
C HIS A 157 10.73 13.55 13.34
N ASP A 158 11.77 13.56 14.18
CA ASP A 158 13.10 13.07 13.83
C ASP A 158 13.14 11.57 13.56
N LEU A 159 12.32 10.74 14.22
CA LEU A 159 12.31 9.30 13.98
C LEU A 159 11.81 8.94 12.58
N ALA A 160 10.78 9.64 12.08
CA ALA A 160 10.32 9.45 10.71
C ALA A 160 11.41 9.82 9.69
N TRP A 161 12.18 10.88 9.97
CA TRP A 161 13.31 11.28 9.15
C TRP A 161 14.47 10.28 9.21
N VAL A 162 14.82 9.79 10.40
CA VAL A 162 15.89 8.79 10.59
C VAL A 162 15.54 7.47 9.91
N VAL A 163 14.29 7.00 10.01
CA VAL A 163 13.86 5.78 9.30
C VAL A 163 13.92 5.99 7.79
N GLY A 164 13.41 7.12 7.28
CA GLY A 164 13.51 7.46 5.87
C GLY A 164 14.95 7.52 5.37
N ALA A 165 15.84 8.15 6.13
CA ALA A 165 17.26 8.25 5.82
C ALA A 165 17.99 6.90 5.91
N GLN A 166 17.69 6.05 6.89
CA GLN A 166 18.31 4.72 7.03
C GLN A 166 17.86 3.74 5.94
N VAL A 167 16.62 3.87 5.46
CA VAL A 167 16.10 3.09 4.33
C VAL A 167 16.75 3.56 3.03
N ALA A 168 16.83 4.87 2.81
CA ALA A 168 17.42 5.44 1.61
C ALA A 168 18.96 5.30 1.56
N ILE A 169 19.61 5.40 2.72
CA ILE A 169 21.06 5.44 2.89
C ILE A 169 21.36 4.60 4.12
N ARG A 170 21.58 3.29 3.97
CA ARG A 170 22.06 2.47 5.09
C ARG A 170 23.51 2.88 5.39
N PRO A 171 23.83 3.60 6.50
CA PRO A 171 25.21 3.85 6.84
C PRO A 171 25.80 2.54 7.36
N LYS A 172 27.01 2.21 6.91
CA LYS A 172 27.79 1.06 7.38
C LYS A 172 27.83 1.08 8.92
N ARG A 173 27.37 0.01 9.59
CA ARG A 173 27.48 -0.09 11.06
C ARG A 173 28.97 0.02 11.46
N PRO A 174 29.33 0.76 12.52
CA PRO A 174 30.68 0.70 13.07
C PRO A 174 30.91 -0.70 13.63
N ASN A 175 32.02 -1.32 13.25
CA ASN A 175 32.47 -2.59 13.83
C ASN A 175 32.73 -2.38 15.32
N TYR A 176 31.94 -3.02 16.18
CA TYR A 176 32.36 -3.22 17.56
C TYR A 176 33.24 -4.47 17.60
N THR A 177 34.54 -4.27 17.41
CA THR A 177 35.55 -5.26 17.77
C THR A 177 35.60 -5.38 19.29
N ARG A 178 35.70 -6.62 19.77
CA ARG A 178 35.76 -7.03 21.17
C ARG A 178 36.74 -6.23 22.02
#